data_AF-A0A3D2S8Z5-F1
#
_entry.id   AF-A0A3D2S8Z5-F1
#
_cell.length_a   1.000
_cell.length_b   1.000
_cell.length_c   1.000
_cell.angle_alpha   90.00
_cell.angle_beta   90.00
_cell.angle_gamma   90.00
#
_symmetry.space_group_name_H-M   'P 1'
#
loop_
_entity.id
_entity.type
_entity.pdbx_description
1 polymer ?
#
loop_
_entity_poly.entity_id
_entity_poly.type
_entity_poly.pdbx_seq_one_letter_code
_entity_poly.pdbx_strand_id
1 'polypeptide(L)'
;PISRQLITAGVDYAINQQQTVGMEVAFSNNDINTFSDIDNADNDGLGLQGHYASNKKFENGWTLSSQTTYEFISETFKFIERYRPVEFNRDWNILSTEPSN
;
A
#
# COMPACT_ATOMS: atom_id res chain seq x y z
N PRO A 1 10.08 -24.49 -7.87
CA PRO A 1 10.43 -23.55 -6.78
C PRO A 1 9.71 -22.23 -7.04
N ILE A 2 9.35 -21.52 -5.97
CA ILE A 2 8.67 -20.23 -6.05
C ILE A 2 9.67 -19.18 -5.54
N SER A 3 9.80 -18.06 -6.24
CA SER A 3 10.61 -16.91 -5.86
C SER A 3 9.73 -15.70 -5.62
N ARG A 4 9.92 -15.00 -4.50
CA ARG A 4 9.22 -13.77 -4.15
C ARG A 4 10.19 -12.72 -3.67
N GLN A 5 10.15 -11.55 -4.28
CA GLN A 5 11.02 -10.43 -3.97
C GLN A 5 10.18 -9.15 -3.95
N LEU A 6 10.47 -8.28 -3.00
CA LEU A 6 9.82 -6.98 -2.85
C LEU A 6 10.89 -5.98 -2.46
N ILE A 7 10.94 -4.88 -3.19
CA ILE A 7 11.81 -3.75 -2.88
C ILE A 7 10.91 -2.53 -2.75
N THR A 8 11.08 -1.77 -1.66
CA THR A 8 10.38 -0.51 -1.45
C THR A 8 11.38 0.61 -1.22
N ALA A 9 11.00 1.81 -1.63
CA ALA A 9 11.74 3.03 -1.37
C ALA A 9 10.75 4.14 -1.03
N GLY A 10 10.93 4.76 0.13
CA GLY A 10 10.07 5.83 0.64
C GLY A 10 10.84 7.10 0.92
N VAL A 11 10.13 8.22 0.86
CA VAL A 11 10.62 9.53 1.30
C VAL A 11 9.53 10.25 2.08
N ASP A 12 9.92 10.82 3.22
CA ASP A 12 9.09 11.67 4.05
C ASP A 12 9.68 13.08 4.10
N TYR A 13 8.80 14.07 4.03
CA TYR A 13 9.16 15.48 4.09
C TYR A 13 8.25 16.24 5.06
N ALA A 14 8.87 16.84 6.06
CA ALA A 14 8.20 17.77 6.97
C ALA A 14 8.10 19.15 6.31
N ILE A 15 6.91 19.51 5.83
CA ILE A 15 6.62 20.83 5.26
C ILE A 15 6.82 21.92 6.33
N ASN A 16 6.39 21.61 7.56
CA ASN A 16 6.62 22.41 8.76
C ASN A 16 6.42 21.53 10.01
N GLN A 17 6.48 22.12 11.20
CA GLN A 17 6.33 21.39 12.48
C GLN A 17 4.97 20.70 12.66
N GLN A 18 3.98 21.02 11.82
CA GLN A 18 2.60 20.57 11.96
C GLN A 18 2.16 19.72 10.76
N GLN A 19 2.96 19.63 9.70
CA GLN A 19 2.55 19.02 8.43
C GLN A 19 3.66 18.16 7.84
N THR A 20 3.31 16.95 7.45
CA THR A 20 4.21 15.99 6.81
C THR A 20 3.54 15.45 5.57
N VAL A 21 4.33 15.26 4.52
CA VAL A 21 3.93 14.55 3.31
C VAL A 21 4.96 13.47 3.03
N GLY A 22 4.52 12.32 2.56
CA GLY A 22 5.40 11.23 2.19
C GLY A 22 4.90 10.49 0.97
N MET A 23 5.82 9.81 0.31
CA MET A 23 5.53 8.88 -0.77
C MET A 23 6.39 7.63 -0.64
N GLU A 24 5.84 6.50 -1.04
CA GLU A 24 6.53 5.23 -1.13
C GLU A 24 6.27 4.60 -2.51
N VAL A 25 7.32 4.03 -3.09
CA VAL A 25 7.24 3.24 -4.32
C VAL A 25 7.69 1.82 -4.01
N ALA A 26 7.04 0.84 -4.61
CA ALA A 26 7.28 -0.57 -4.37
C ALA A 26 7.33 -1.35 -5.68
N PHE A 27 8.29 -2.27 -5.80
CA PHE A 27 8.39 -3.20 -6.92
C PHE A 27 8.39 -4.63 -6.40
N SER A 28 7.50 -5.47 -6.94
CA SER A 28 7.40 -6.88 -6.58
C SER A 28 7.75 -7.77 -7.77
N ASN A 29 8.48 -8.85 -7.52
CA ASN A 29 8.63 -9.96 -8.45
C ASN A 29 8.12 -11.24 -7.77
N ASN A 30 7.14 -11.91 -8.38
CA ASN A 30 6.57 -13.17 -7.90
C ASN A 30 6.58 -14.21 -9.02
N ASP A 31 7.64 -15.00 -9.07
CA ASP A 31 7.81 -16.11 -9.99
C ASP A 31 7.28 -17.40 -9.36
N ILE A 32 6.20 -17.92 -9.93
CA ILE A 32 5.53 -19.16 -9.49
C ILE A 32 6.17 -20.43 -10.07
N ASN A 33 7.01 -20.31 -11.09
CA ASN A 33 7.70 -21.41 -11.75
C ASN A 33 9.08 -21.02 -12.33
N THR A 34 10.07 -20.97 -11.44
CA THR A 34 11.49 -20.71 -11.75
C THR A 34 12.18 -21.64 -12.77
N PHE A 35 11.48 -22.63 -13.33
CA PHE A 35 12.01 -23.52 -14.37
C PHE A 35 11.51 -23.18 -15.79
N SER A 36 10.60 -22.22 -15.94
CA SER A 36 9.97 -21.87 -17.21
C SER A 36 10.00 -20.37 -17.45
N ASP A 37 10.33 -19.97 -18.69
CA ASP A 37 10.35 -18.56 -19.10
C ASP A 37 9.02 -18.06 -19.69
N ILE A 38 8.05 -18.97 -19.90
CA ILE A 38 6.72 -18.65 -20.42
C ILE A 38 5.95 -17.80 -19.39
N ASP A 39 5.33 -16.71 -19.86
CA ASP A 39 4.48 -15.77 -19.09
C ASP A 39 5.15 -15.02 -17.93
N ASN A 40 6.49 -14.95 -17.90
CA ASN A 40 7.23 -14.23 -16.85
C ASN A 40 6.99 -12.71 -16.81
N ALA A 41 6.34 -12.13 -17.83
CA ALA A 41 5.95 -10.71 -17.84
C ALA A 41 4.93 -10.37 -16.74
N ASP A 42 4.16 -11.34 -16.25
CA ASP A 42 3.14 -11.15 -15.22
C ASP A 42 3.70 -11.27 -13.79
N ASN A 43 5.00 -11.60 -13.66
CA ASN A 43 5.66 -11.75 -12.37
C ASN A 43 5.96 -10.40 -11.72
N ASP A 44 6.14 -9.34 -12.51
CA ASP A 44 6.54 -8.03 -12.05
C ASP A 44 5.34 -7.14 -11.76
N GLY A 45 5.37 -6.43 -10.64
CA GLY A 45 4.31 -5.51 -10.24
C GLY A 45 4.83 -4.24 -9.61
N LEU A 46 4.04 -3.18 -9.72
CA LEU A 46 4.35 -1.85 -9.18
C LEU A 46 3.30 -1.41 -8.17
N GLY A 47 3.74 -0.86 -7.05
CA GLY A 47 2.93 -0.21 -6.04
C GLY A 47 3.40 1.22 -5.78
N LEU A 48 2.46 2.10 -5.49
CA LEU A 48 2.67 3.49 -5.10
C LEU A 48 1.77 3.82 -3.92
N GLN A 49 2.31 4.50 -2.92
CA GLN A 49 1.54 5.05 -1.82
C GLN A 49 1.97 6.49 -1.56
N GLY A 50 1.01 7.38 -1.32
CA GLY A 50 1.25 8.74 -0.90
C GLY A 50 0.46 9.02 0.37
N HIS A 51 1.03 9.79 1.28
CA HIS A 51 0.32 10.20 2.49
C HIS A 51 0.59 11.66 2.85
N TYR A 52 -0.38 12.26 3.51
CA TYR A 52 -0.30 13.61 4.06
C TYR A 52 -0.91 13.62 5.45
N ALA A 53 -0.22 14.23 6.40
CA ALA A 53 -0.68 14.40 7.78
C ALA A 53 -0.54 15.87 8.21
N SER A 54 -1.54 16.37 8.92
CA SER A 54 -1.58 17.75 9.43
C SER A 54 -2.18 17.80 10.83
N ASN A 55 -1.50 18.51 11.74
CA ASN A 55 -1.97 18.80 13.09
C ASN A 55 -2.05 20.31 13.30
N LYS A 56 -3.17 20.91 12.90
CA LYS A 56 -3.38 22.35 12.98
C LYS A 56 -3.89 22.75 14.35
N LYS A 57 -3.15 23.59 15.07
CA LYS A 57 -3.59 24.19 16.34
C LYS A 57 -4.25 25.53 16.09
N PHE A 58 -5.40 25.76 16.72
CA PHE A 58 -6.12 27.03 16.69
C PHE A 58 -5.86 27.80 17.99
N GLU A 59 -5.98 29.12 17.94
CA GLU A 59 -5.74 30.00 19.09
C GLU A 59 -6.68 29.75 20.27
N ASN A 60 -7.88 29.24 20.00
CA ASN A 60 -8.87 28.84 21.00
C ASN A 60 -8.55 27.50 21.71
N GLY A 61 -7.35 26.94 21.49
CA GLY A 61 -6.87 25.70 22.11
C GLY A 61 -7.28 24.42 21.39
N TRP A 62 -8.09 24.50 20.34
CA TRP A 62 -8.50 23.32 19.57
C TRP A 62 -7.36 22.84 18.67
N THR A 63 -7.24 21.52 18.51
CA THR A 63 -6.32 20.90 17.55
C THR A 63 -7.12 20.08 16.56
N LEU A 64 -6.92 20.35 15.27
CA LEU A 64 -7.46 19.55 14.18
C LEU A 64 -6.34 18.65 13.63
N SER A 65 -6.52 17.35 13.84
CA SER A 65 -5.67 16.30 13.28
C SER A 65 -6.33 15.72 12.05
N SER A 66 -5.64 15.76 10.91
CA SER A 66 -6.08 15.14 9.66
C SER A 66 -4.97 14.29 9.07
N GLN A 67 -5.36 13.15 8.49
CA GLN A 67 -4.47 12.27 7.75
C GLN A 67 -5.20 11.80 6.50
N THR A 68 -4.48 11.73 5.39
CA THR A 68 -5.00 11.25 4.12
C THR A 68 -3.93 10.39 3.48
N THR A 69 -4.33 9.21 3.03
CA THR A 69 -3.45 8.26 2.34
C THR A 69 -4.12 7.86 1.03
N TYR A 70 -3.31 7.73 -0.01
CA TYR A 70 -3.72 7.21 -1.30
C TYR A 70 -2.77 6.10 -1.72
N GLU A 71 -3.32 5.01 -2.27
CA GLU A 71 -2.56 3.85 -2.68
C GLU A 71 -3.00 3.41 -4.08
N PHE A 72 -2.02 3.02 -4.88
CA PHE A 72 -2.20 2.42 -6.19
C PHE A 72 -1.32 1.18 -6.29
N ILE A 73 -1.88 0.08 -6.77
CA ILE A 73 -1.16 -1.18 -7.02
C ILE A 73 -1.54 -1.71 -8.40
N SER A 74 -0.57 -2.26 -9.14
CA SER A 74 -0.84 -3.00 -10.38
C SER A 74 -1.50 -4.35 -10.08
N GLU A 75 -2.21 -4.91 -11.06
CA GLU A 75 -2.88 -6.22 -10.94
C GLU A 75 -1.91 -7.36 -10.57
N THR A 76 -0.69 -7.27 -11.10
CA THR A 76 0.41 -8.20 -10.89
C THR A 76 1.15 -7.98 -9.58
N PHE A 77 0.91 -6.88 -8.86
CA PHE A 77 1.63 -6.57 -7.62
C PHE A 77 1.31 -7.59 -6.52
N LYS A 78 2.35 -8.20 -5.95
CA LYS A 78 2.25 -9.16 -4.85
C LYS A 78 3.10 -8.70 -3.66
N PHE A 79 2.45 -8.46 -2.53
CA PHE A 79 3.14 -8.26 -1.26
C PHE A 79 3.73 -9.60 -0.76
N ILE A 80 4.89 -9.56 -0.08
CA ILE A 80 5.50 -10.75 0.55
C ILE A 80 4.65 -11.24 1.74
N GLU A 81 4.18 -10.32 2.57
CA GLU A 81 3.19 -10.53 3.64
C GLU A 81 1.99 -9.60 3.45
N ARG A 82 0.83 -9.93 4.02
CA ARG A 82 -0.36 -9.06 3.90
C ARG A 82 -0.10 -7.73 4.61
N TYR A 83 -0.23 -6.61 3.89
CA TYR A 83 -0.09 -5.28 4.50
C TYR A 83 -1.29 -4.91 5.40
N ARG A 84 -2.43 -5.60 5.24
CA ARG A 84 -3.65 -5.33 6.02
C ARG A 84 -3.78 -6.29 7.20
N PRO A 85 -4.19 -5.80 8.38
CA PRO A 85 -4.56 -6.68 9.48
C PRO A 85 -5.72 -7.58 9.03
N VAL A 86 -5.77 -8.79 9.59
CA VAL A 86 -6.82 -9.79 9.28
C VAL A 86 -8.23 -9.21 9.41
N GLU A 87 -8.40 -8.20 10.27
CA GLU A 87 -9.66 -7.53 10.56
C GLU A 87 -10.15 -6.57 9.47
N PHE A 88 -9.30 -6.15 8.53
CA PHE A 88 -9.68 -5.19 7.48
C PHE A 88 -10.88 -5.65 6.64
N ASN A 89 -10.95 -6.95 6.33
CA ASN A 89 -12.07 -7.50 5.55
C ASN A 89 -13.40 -7.49 6.32
N ARG A 90 -13.35 -7.58 7.66
CA ARG A 90 -14.53 -7.54 8.53
C ARG A 90 -15.04 -6.10 8.69
N ASP A 91 -14.12 -5.16 8.85
CA ASP A 91 -14.47 -3.75 9.09
C ASP A 91 -15.01 -3.06 7.83
N TRP A 92 -14.57 -3.49 6.65
CA TRP A 92 -14.95 -2.89 5.36
C TRP A 92 -15.93 -3.73 4.53
N ASN A 93 -16.31 -4.92 5.00
CA ASN A 93 -17.30 -5.82 4.41
C ASN A 93 -17.15 -6.09 2.89
N ILE A 94 -15.91 -6.08 2.40
CA ILE A 94 -15.54 -6.21 0.98
C ILE A 94 -15.63 -7.66 0.44
N LEU A 95 -16.07 -8.63 1.25
CA LEU A 95 -16.31 -10.03 0.84
C LEU A 95 -17.80 -10.36 0.68
N SER A 96 -18.68 -9.37 0.52
CA SER A 96 -20.11 -9.60 0.31
C SER A 96 -20.47 -9.78 -1.17
N THR A 97 -19.88 -10.74 -1.86
CA THR A 97 -20.49 -11.31 -3.09
C THR A 97 -20.02 -12.75 -3.32
N GLU A 98 -20.36 -13.64 -2.40
CA GLU A 98 -20.53 -15.05 -2.77
C GLU A 98 -21.82 -15.14 -3.62
N PRO A 99 -21.78 -15.59 -4.88
CA PRO A 99 -23.01 -15.95 -5.58
C PRO A 99 -23.59 -17.17 -4.86
N SER A 100 -24.80 -17.02 -4.33
CA SER A 100 -25.57 -18.14 -3.78
C SER A 100 -25.74 -19.21 -4.85
N ASN A 101 -25.20 -20.40 -4.59
CA ASN A 101 -25.64 -21.63 -5.27
C ASN A 101 -27.00 -22.08 -4.74
#